data_AF-A0A951N482-F1
#
_entry.id   AF-A0A951N482-F1
#
_cell.length_a   1.000
_cell.length_b   1.000
_cell.length_c   1.000
_cell.angle_alpha   90.00
_cell.angle_beta   90.00
_cell.angle_gamma   90.00
#
_symmetry.space_group_name_H-M   'P 1'
#
loop_
_entity.id
_entity.type
_entity.pdbx_description
1 polymer ?
#
loop_
_entity_poly.entity_id
_entity_poly.type
_entity_poly.pdbx_seq_one_letter_code
_entity_poly.pdbx_strand_id
1 'polypeptide(L)'
;MASQPSNRTSPVAPAPEPGSELAEIIKKGATMEEIARLRDPVANTPADALRELKAGNSRFYGGVARRPELSANERRAQVLSQTPFAAVIGCSDSRVPTEIVYDQGLGSLFIARVAGNIADPATLGSIEYAVEHLKSHIVVVMGHEGCGAVKAAMLPAAVRAREPENVRYLLDQIVPAVTGLPAIRDEKARMREAVVSNVRLQVHKLRQNPVIQRAEKSGKITVVGAFYEIGSGAVDFLQTPAELALSPEQLRQIGTQVRRATLTPAASHDGHVH
;
A
#
# COMPACT_ATOMS: atom_id res chain seq x y z
N MET A 1 38.37 54.53 -27.65
CA MET A 1 37.68 53.24 -27.88
C MET A 1 38.09 52.31 -26.76
N ALA A 2 37.24 52.13 -25.75
CA ALA A 2 37.55 51.35 -24.55
C ALA A 2 37.09 49.90 -24.73
N SER A 3 38.01 48.95 -24.57
CA SER A 3 37.76 47.51 -24.67
C SER A 3 37.11 46.98 -23.40
N GLN A 4 35.97 46.30 -23.53
CA GLN A 4 35.29 45.60 -22.44
C GLN A 4 35.94 44.23 -22.17
N PRO A 5 35.99 43.75 -20.91
CA PRO A 5 36.51 42.42 -20.60
C PRO A 5 35.42 41.35 -20.78
N SER A 6 35.78 40.26 -21.45
CA SER A 6 34.92 39.09 -21.64
C SER A 6 34.75 38.32 -20.32
N ASN A 7 33.54 38.29 -19.79
CA ASN A 7 33.19 37.49 -18.62
C ASN A 7 32.98 36.03 -19.05
N ARG A 8 33.99 35.17 -18.86
CA ARG A 8 33.84 33.72 -19.03
C ARG A 8 33.21 33.16 -17.75
N THR A 9 31.93 32.87 -17.80
CA THR A 9 31.27 32.02 -16.80
C THR A 9 31.81 30.60 -16.96
N SER A 10 32.51 30.11 -15.93
CA SER A 10 32.88 28.70 -15.84
C SER A 10 31.63 27.82 -15.88
N PRO A 11 31.65 26.67 -16.59
CA PRO A 11 30.53 25.75 -16.56
C PRO A 11 30.34 25.24 -15.12
N VAL A 12 29.15 25.45 -14.58
CA VAL A 12 28.73 24.82 -13.33
C VAL A 12 28.79 23.31 -13.55
N ALA A 13 29.59 22.61 -12.75
CA ALA A 13 29.67 21.16 -12.81
C ALA A 13 28.25 20.56 -12.61
N PRO A 14 27.87 19.53 -13.37
CA PRO A 14 26.57 18.90 -13.18
C PRO A 14 26.46 18.41 -11.74
N ALA A 15 25.27 18.59 -11.14
CA ALA A 15 24.99 18.05 -9.82
C ALA A 15 25.28 16.54 -9.82
N PRO A 16 25.89 16.00 -8.75
CA PRO A 16 26.19 14.57 -8.67
C PRO A 16 24.92 13.75 -8.88
N GLU A 17 25.02 12.70 -9.70
CA GLU A 17 23.94 11.71 -9.89
C GLU A 17 23.51 11.15 -8.52
N PRO A 18 22.19 11.01 -8.25
CA PRO A 18 21.70 10.40 -7.02
C PRO A 18 22.37 9.02 -6.79
N GLY A 19 23.08 8.85 -5.67
CA GLY A 19 23.83 7.64 -5.33
C GLY A 19 25.34 7.65 -5.64
N SER A 20 25.85 8.68 -6.32
CA SER A 20 27.30 8.80 -6.61
C SER A 20 28.15 9.11 -5.37
N GLU A 21 27.60 9.89 -4.43
CA GLU A 21 28.26 10.19 -3.16
C GLU A 21 28.35 8.94 -2.28
N LEU A 22 27.26 8.17 -2.15
CA LEU A 22 27.24 6.91 -1.40
C LEU A 22 28.29 5.91 -1.93
N ALA A 23 28.41 5.78 -3.26
CA ALA A 23 29.39 4.91 -3.89
C ALA A 23 30.85 5.35 -3.62
N GLU A 24 31.12 6.65 -3.59
CA GLU A 24 32.43 7.23 -3.25
C GLU A 24 32.83 6.94 -1.81
N ILE A 25 31.92 7.07 -0.85
CA ILE A 25 32.25 6.92 0.57
C ILE A 25 32.34 5.43 0.96
N ILE A 26 31.55 4.55 0.32
CA ILE A 26 31.73 3.09 0.43
C ILE A 26 33.13 2.69 -0.02
N LYS A 27 33.64 3.25 -1.14
CA LYS A 27 35.03 3.00 -1.59
C LYS A 27 36.07 3.52 -0.59
N LYS A 28 35.75 4.55 0.19
CA LYS A 28 36.61 5.13 1.24
C LYS A 28 36.49 4.42 2.59
N GLY A 29 35.74 3.33 2.69
CA GLY A 29 35.63 2.51 3.89
C GLY A 29 34.59 3.00 4.91
N ALA A 30 33.52 3.66 4.45
CA ALA A 30 32.41 4.08 5.31
C ALA A 30 31.88 2.92 6.18
N THR A 31 31.59 3.24 7.44
CA THR A 31 30.94 2.34 8.38
C THR A 31 29.49 2.07 7.96
N MET A 32 28.92 0.99 8.50
CA MET A 32 27.51 0.63 8.27
C MET A 32 26.54 1.74 8.70
N GLU A 33 26.88 2.47 9.76
CA GLU A 33 26.07 3.56 10.32
C GLU A 33 26.11 4.81 9.44
N GLU A 34 27.26 5.14 8.84
CA GLU A 34 27.37 6.22 7.87
C GLU A 34 26.56 5.91 6.61
N ILE A 35 26.70 4.69 6.06
CA ILE A 35 25.93 4.23 4.89
C ILE A 35 24.43 4.30 5.16
N ALA A 36 23.97 3.92 6.36
CA ALA A 36 22.56 3.97 6.73
C ALA A 36 22.01 5.40 6.84
N ARG A 37 22.81 6.36 7.34
CA ARG A 37 22.40 7.77 7.49
C ARG A 37 22.39 8.54 6.17
N LEU A 38 23.26 8.17 5.24
CA LEU A 38 23.45 8.85 3.96
C LEU A 38 22.51 8.36 2.86
N ARG A 39 21.66 7.37 3.14
CA ARG A 39 20.68 6.93 2.15
C ARG A 39 19.63 8.03 1.97
N ASP A 40 19.64 8.64 0.81
CA ASP A 40 18.61 9.61 0.43
C ASP A 40 17.22 8.93 0.44
N PRO A 41 16.23 9.53 1.11
CA PRO A 41 14.86 9.05 1.06
C PRO A 41 14.31 9.17 -0.37
N VAL A 42 13.76 8.06 -0.87
CA VAL A 42 13.19 7.97 -2.23
C VAL A 42 12.07 8.99 -2.45
N ALA A 43 11.30 9.29 -1.40
CA ALA A 43 10.30 10.34 -1.39
C ALA A 43 10.19 10.95 0.01
N ASN A 44 9.95 12.27 0.08
CA ASN A 44 9.90 13.04 1.32
C ASN A 44 8.51 13.59 1.67
N THR A 45 7.57 13.48 0.74
CA THR A 45 6.20 13.99 0.91
C THR A 45 5.18 12.97 0.38
N PRO A 46 3.91 13.06 0.80
CA PRO A 46 2.87 12.18 0.25
C PRO A 46 2.70 12.30 -1.27
N ALA A 47 2.87 13.51 -1.82
CA ALA A 47 2.79 13.76 -3.25
C ALA A 47 3.95 13.13 -4.02
N ASP A 48 5.17 13.23 -3.47
CA ASP A 48 6.36 12.59 -4.05
C ASP A 48 6.25 11.07 -4.00
N ALA A 49 5.77 10.53 -2.89
CA ALA A 49 5.58 9.09 -2.70
C ALA A 49 4.58 8.52 -3.72
N LEU A 50 3.45 9.19 -3.94
CA LEU A 50 2.51 8.80 -4.97
C LEU A 50 3.13 8.87 -6.37
N ARG A 51 3.88 9.95 -6.65
CA ARG A 51 4.52 10.14 -7.96
C ARG A 51 5.54 9.03 -8.23
N GLU A 52 6.31 8.63 -7.23
CA GLU A 52 7.26 7.52 -7.36
C GLU A 52 6.55 6.19 -7.61
N LEU A 53 5.49 5.87 -6.87
CA LEU A 53 4.71 4.63 -7.12
C LEU A 53 4.15 4.59 -8.55
N LYS A 54 3.63 5.72 -9.05
CA LYS A 54 3.15 5.83 -10.44
C LYS A 54 4.28 5.70 -11.45
N ALA A 55 5.41 6.35 -11.22
CA ALA A 55 6.57 6.27 -12.10
C ALA A 55 7.14 4.84 -12.15
N GLY A 56 7.20 4.17 -11.01
CA GLY A 56 7.61 2.78 -10.89
C GLY A 56 6.68 1.81 -11.60
N ASN A 57 5.36 1.92 -11.39
CA ASN A 57 4.41 1.11 -12.14
C ASN A 57 4.47 1.38 -13.65
N SER A 58 4.69 2.64 -14.05
CA SER A 58 4.92 2.99 -15.46
C SER A 58 6.08 2.25 -16.10
N ARG A 59 7.20 2.12 -15.38
CA ARG A 59 8.33 1.30 -15.84
C ARG A 59 7.97 -0.18 -15.91
N PHE A 60 7.25 -0.69 -14.90
CA PHE A 60 6.83 -2.09 -14.84
C PHE A 60 5.90 -2.49 -15.99
N TYR A 61 4.75 -1.82 -16.14
CA TYR A 61 3.81 -2.17 -17.21
C TYR A 61 4.34 -1.82 -18.60
N GLY A 62 5.24 -0.83 -18.69
CA GLY A 62 5.93 -0.47 -19.93
C GLY A 62 7.06 -1.43 -20.33
N GLY A 63 7.37 -2.45 -19.53
CA GLY A 63 8.40 -3.45 -19.85
C GLY A 63 9.84 -2.96 -19.71
N VAL A 64 10.07 -1.83 -19.02
CA VAL A 64 11.38 -1.21 -18.80
C VAL A 64 11.74 -1.12 -17.31
N ALA A 65 11.13 -1.98 -16.50
CA ALA A 65 11.45 -2.13 -15.07
C ALA A 65 12.93 -2.41 -14.89
N ARG A 66 13.54 -1.72 -13.92
CA ARG A 66 14.96 -1.87 -13.61
C ARG A 66 15.17 -2.64 -12.31
N ARG A 67 14.21 -2.51 -11.38
CA ARG A 67 14.25 -2.95 -9.98
C ARG A 67 15.57 -2.59 -9.33
N PRO A 68 15.66 -1.42 -8.67
CA PRO A 68 16.91 -0.97 -8.05
C PRO A 68 17.46 -2.04 -7.10
N GLU A 69 18.56 -2.67 -7.49
CA GLU A 69 19.26 -3.65 -6.66
C GLU A 69 20.27 -2.93 -5.77
N LEU A 70 20.18 -3.18 -4.47
CA LEU A 70 21.16 -2.67 -3.52
C LEU A 70 22.42 -3.54 -3.55
N SER A 71 23.59 -2.91 -3.44
CA SER A 71 24.85 -3.61 -3.23
C SER A 71 24.85 -4.39 -1.91
N ALA A 72 25.81 -5.31 -1.73
CA ALA A 72 25.92 -6.09 -0.49
C ALA A 72 26.10 -5.20 0.75
N ASN A 73 26.82 -4.09 0.63
CA ASN A 73 27.04 -3.16 1.74
C ASN A 73 25.78 -2.35 2.06
N GLU A 74 25.08 -1.85 1.05
CA GLU A 74 23.80 -1.16 1.24
C GLU A 74 22.74 -2.09 1.86
N ARG A 75 22.68 -3.35 1.42
CA ARG A 75 21.78 -4.35 2.05
C ARG A 75 22.14 -4.60 3.50
N ARG A 76 23.43 -4.73 3.84
CA ARG A 76 23.85 -4.89 5.24
C ARG A 76 23.48 -3.66 6.08
N ALA A 77 23.48 -2.46 5.52
CA ALA A 77 23.16 -1.23 6.25
C ALA A 77 21.68 -1.19 6.68
N GLN A 78 20.79 -1.87 5.93
CA GLN A 78 19.37 -2.02 6.29
C GLN A 78 19.15 -2.77 7.61
N VAL A 79 20.14 -3.50 8.12
CA VAL A 79 20.03 -4.16 9.44
C VAL A 79 19.90 -3.13 10.56
N LEU A 80 20.46 -1.93 10.38
CA LEU A 80 20.45 -0.87 11.39
C LEU A 80 19.15 -0.06 11.38
N SER A 81 18.55 0.14 10.20
CA SER A 81 17.35 0.94 10.04
C SER A 81 16.69 0.69 8.69
N GLN A 82 15.37 0.88 8.63
CA GLN A 82 14.60 0.94 7.40
C GLN A 82 13.81 2.25 7.34
N THR A 83 13.67 2.81 6.12
CA THR A 83 12.99 4.08 5.87
C THR A 83 12.05 3.98 4.66
N PRO A 84 11.05 3.09 4.70
CA PRO A 84 10.10 2.92 3.61
C PRO A 84 9.27 4.19 3.41
N PHE A 85 9.23 4.69 2.18
CA PHE A 85 8.48 5.91 1.86
C PHE A 85 6.97 5.66 1.73
N ALA A 86 6.57 4.40 1.51
CA ALA A 86 5.17 3.99 1.35
C ALA A 86 4.87 2.72 2.15
N ALA A 87 3.68 2.68 2.74
CA ALA A 87 3.09 1.49 3.31
C ALA A 87 1.99 0.95 2.37
N VAL A 88 1.95 -0.35 2.13
CA VAL A 88 0.98 -0.97 1.21
C VAL A 88 0.27 -2.14 1.87
N ILE A 89 -1.07 -2.12 1.86
CA ILE A 89 -1.90 -3.29 2.09
C ILE A 89 -2.18 -3.94 0.74
N GLY A 90 -1.58 -5.10 0.50
CA GLY A 90 -1.74 -5.88 -0.73
C GLY A 90 -2.45 -7.21 -0.48
N CYS A 91 -2.82 -7.88 -1.57
CA CYS A 91 -3.34 -9.24 -1.50
C CYS A 91 -2.20 -10.27 -1.38
N SER A 92 -2.45 -11.37 -0.68
CA SER A 92 -1.54 -12.53 -0.66
C SER A 92 -1.46 -13.28 -2.00
N ASP A 93 -2.24 -12.88 -3.02
CA ASP A 93 -2.20 -13.48 -4.36
C ASP A 93 -0.77 -13.48 -4.92
N SER A 94 -0.28 -14.66 -5.31
CA SER A 94 1.10 -14.86 -5.75
C SER A 94 1.48 -14.07 -7.00
N ARG A 95 0.51 -13.59 -7.77
CA ARG A 95 0.68 -12.79 -8.99
C ARG A 95 0.74 -11.29 -8.71
N VAL A 96 0.66 -10.89 -7.44
CA VAL A 96 0.68 -9.49 -7.00
C VAL A 96 1.92 -9.20 -6.12
N PRO A 97 3.15 -9.39 -6.63
CA PRO A 97 4.36 -8.97 -5.92
C PRO A 97 4.49 -7.43 -5.97
N THR A 98 4.08 -6.76 -4.89
CA THR A 98 3.97 -5.29 -4.81
C THR A 98 5.25 -4.54 -5.18
N GLU A 99 6.42 -5.02 -4.74
CA GLU A 99 7.72 -4.43 -5.05
C GLU A 99 8.00 -4.46 -6.55
N ILE A 100 7.63 -5.55 -7.22
CA ILE A 100 7.80 -5.71 -8.67
C ILE A 100 6.82 -4.81 -9.42
N VAL A 101 5.54 -4.79 -9.00
CA VAL A 101 4.47 -3.98 -9.61
C VAL A 101 4.80 -2.48 -9.58
N TYR A 102 5.46 -2.01 -8.52
CA TYR A 102 5.89 -0.62 -8.38
C TYR A 102 7.37 -0.38 -8.74
N ASP A 103 8.07 -1.37 -9.31
CA ASP A 103 9.50 -1.28 -9.66
C ASP A 103 10.37 -0.70 -8.53
N GLN A 104 10.16 -1.18 -7.30
CA GLN A 104 10.85 -0.74 -6.09
C GLN A 104 11.84 -1.79 -5.58
N GLY A 105 12.90 -1.29 -4.95
CA GLY A 105 13.94 -2.11 -4.34
C GLY A 105 13.75 -2.33 -2.83
N LEU A 106 14.75 -2.97 -2.22
CA LEU A 106 14.75 -3.29 -0.79
C LEU A 106 14.63 -2.04 0.10
N GLY A 107 13.77 -2.13 1.11
CA GLY A 107 13.55 -1.09 2.11
C GLY A 107 12.77 0.14 1.62
N SER A 108 12.30 0.16 0.37
CA SER A 108 11.51 1.27 -0.18
C SER A 108 10.03 1.21 0.23
N LEU A 109 9.47 0.00 0.37
CA LEU A 109 8.07 -0.24 0.69
C LEU A 109 7.94 -1.03 2.00
N PHE A 110 6.95 -0.69 2.81
CA PHE A 110 6.51 -1.49 3.96
C PHE A 110 5.20 -2.18 3.60
N ILE A 111 5.18 -3.51 3.51
CA ILE A 111 4.08 -4.23 2.87
C ILE A 111 3.45 -5.22 3.85
N ALA A 112 2.13 -5.09 4.04
CA ALA A 112 1.30 -6.11 4.67
C ALA A 112 0.48 -6.82 3.58
N ARG A 113 0.58 -8.15 3.50
CA ARG A 113 -0.17 -8.96 2.52
C ARG A 113 -1.11 -9.92 3.20
N VAL A 114 -2.39 -9.78 2.92
CA VAL A 114 -3.46 -10.64 3.43
C VAL A 114 -4.45 -10.94 2.30
N ALA A 115 -5.04 -12.14 2.26
CA ALA A 115 -6.01 -12.48 1.23
C ALA A 115 -7.18 -11.49 1.25
N GLY A 116 -7.47 -10.88 0.08
CA GLY A 116 -8.50 -9.84 -0.03
C GLY A 116 -8.10 -8.47 0.55
N ASN A 117 -6.81 -8.27 0.87
CA ASN A 117 -6.23 -6.98 1.28
C ASN A 117 -7.03 -6.27 2.39
N ILE A 118 -7.54 -7.04 3.34
CA ILE A 118 -8.39 -6.59 4.44
C ILE A 118 -7.60 -5.76 5.46
N ALA A 119 -8.21 -4.71 6.00
CA ALA A 119 -7.63 -3.90 7.08
C ALA A 119 -8.10 -4.44 8.44
N ASP A 120 -7.68 -5.66 8.78
CA ASP A 120 -7.95 -6.29 10.08
C ASP A 120 -6.98 -5.79 11.17
N PRO A 121 -7.16 -6.14 12.46
CA PRO A 121 -6.32 -5.59 13.54
C PRO A 121 -4.81 -5.81 13.34
N ALA A 122 -4.39 -6.98 12.85
CA ALA A 122 -2.98 -7.27 12.62
C ALA A 122 -2.40 -6.45 11.45
N THR A 123 -3.15 -6.35 10.34
CA THR A 123 -2.78 -5.51 9.20
C THR A 123 -2.74 -4.04 9.61
N LEU A 124 -3.74 -3.58 10.37
CA LEU A 124 -3.83 -2.21 10.85
C LEU A 124 -2.67 -1.84 11.78
N GLY A 125 -2.32 -2.70 12.74
CA GLY A 125 -1.17 -2.49 13.62
C GLY A 125 0.15 -2.39 12.84
N SER A 126 0.29 -3.16 11.76
CA SER A 126 1.45 -3.07 10.86
C SER A 126 1.52 -1.70 10.15
N ILE A 127 0.37 -1.18 9.69
CA ILE A 127 0.31 0.15 9.05
C ILE A 127 0.51 1.28 10.06
N GLU A 128 -0.03 1.17 11.27
CA GLU A 128 0.26 2.12 12.36
C GLU A 128 1.75 2.19 12.64
N TYR A 129 2.44 1.04 12.65
CA TYR A 129 3.88 0.99 12.83
C TYR A 129 4.63 1.72 11.71
N ALA A 130 4.25 1.49 10.46
CA ALA A 130 4.86 2.18 9.32
C ALA A 130 4.67 3.71 9.38
N VAL A 131 3.50 4.17 9.82
CA VAL A 131 3.19 5.60 9.92
C VAL A 131 3.89 6.24 11.12
N GLU A 132 3.80 5.65 12.31
CA GLU A 132 4.30 6.26 13.55
C GLU A 132 5.78 6.02 13.80
N HIS A 133 6.34 4.88 13.38
CA HIS A 133 7.74 4.54 13.64
C HIS A 133 8.64 4.72 12.41
N LEU A 134 8.16 4.32 11.24
CA LEU A 134 8.97 4.35 10.01
C LEU A 134 8.76 5.60 9.15
N LYS A 135 7.77 6.43 9.52
CA LYS A 135 7.46 7.73 8.90
C LYS A 135 7.15 7.64 7.40
N SER A 136 6.53 6.55 6.95
CA SER A 136 6.04 6.45 5.57
C SER A 136 5.06 7.58 5.25
N HIS A 137 5.11 8.07 4.00
CA HIS A 137 4.37 9.26 3.56
C HIS A 137 3.05 8.93 2.84
N ILE A 138 2.83 7.68 2.48
CA ILE A 138 1.61 7.25 1.80
C ILE A 138 1.20 5.86 2.28
N VAL A 139 -0.10 5.64 2.42
CA VAL A 139 -0.69 4.33 2.65
C VAL A 139 -1.53 3.96 1.43
N VAL A 140 -1.23 2.82 0.82
CA VAL A 140 -1.96 2.32 -0.36
C VAL A 140 -2.72 1.06 0.00
N VAL A 141 -4.02 1.01 -0.29
CA VAL A 141 -4.80 -0.22 -0.31
C VAL A 141 -4.90 -0.70 -1.75
N MET A 142 -4.18 -1.77 -2.11
CA MET A 142 -4.13 -2.27 -3.48
C MET A 142 -4.93 -3.57 -3.62
N GLY A 143 -6.07 -3.48 -4.29
CA GLY A 143 -6.79 -4.63 -4.83
C GLY A 143 -6.22 -5.04 -6.18
N HIS A 144 -6.70 -6.16 -6.75
CA HIS A 144 -6.23 -6.63 -8.05
C HIS A 144 -7.31 -7.36 -8.85
N GLU A 145 -7.08 -7.45 -10.16
CA GLU A 145 -7.91 -8.19 -11.10
C GLU A 145 -8.10 -9.65 -10.67
N GLY A 146 -9.36 -10.10 -10.69
CA GLY A 146 -9.71 -11.50 -10.43
C GLY A 146 -9.41 -12.00 -9.02
N CYS A 147 -9.43 -11.12 -8.00
CA CYS A 147 -9.15 -11.51 -6.61
C CYS A 147 -10.06 -12.65 -6.11
N GLY A 148 -9.43 -13.77 -5.72
CA GLY A 148 -10.13 -14.97 -5.25
C GLY A 148 -10.94 -14.75 -3.98
N ALA A 149 -10.42 -14.01 -3.01
CA ALA A 149 -11.13 -13.71 -1.76
C ALA A 149 -12.37 -12.83 -2.01
N VAL A 150 -12.27 -11.83 -2.89
CA VAL A 150 -13.42 -10.99 -3.28
C VAL A 150 -14.46 -11.83 -4.04
N LYS A 151 -14.02 -12.70 -4.97
CA LYS A 151 -14.91 -13.62 -5.68
C LYS A 151 -15.64 -14.57 -4.72
N ALA A 152 -14.94 -15.12 -3.73
CA ALA A 152 -15.52 -15.98 -2.71
C ALA A 152 -16.52 -15.21 -1.82
N ALA A 153 -16.23 -13.94 -1.48
CA ALA A 153 -17.16 -13.09 -0.73
C ALA A 153 -18.47 -12.82 -1.49
N MET A 154 -18.46 -12.86 -2.83
CA MET A 154 -19.66 -12.72 -3.67
C MET A 154 -20.53 -13.99 -3.75
N LEU A 155 -20.04 -15.15 -3.28
CA LEU A 155 -20.82 -16.39 -3.27
C LEU A 155 -21.99 -16.32 -2.28
N PRO A 156 -23.07 -17.12 -2.45
CA PRO A 156 -24.17 -17.14 -1.49
C PRO A 156 -23.71 -17.45 -0.07
N ALA A 157 -24.38 -16.87 0.94
CA ALA A 157 -24.01 -17.04 2.34
C ALA A 157 -23.92 -18.51 2.78
N ALA A 158 -24.82 -19.37 2.28
CA ALA A 158 -24.82 -20.81 2.56
C ALA A 158 -23.58 -21.54 2.00
N VAL A 159 -22.97 -21.02 0.93
CA VAL A 159 -21.72 -21.55 0.38
C VAL A 159 -20.55 -21.10 1.25
N ARG A 160 -20.46 -19.80 1.55
CA ARG A 160 -19.40 -19.24 2.42
C ARG A 160 -19.40 -19.88 3.82
N ALA A 161 -20.55 -20.23 4.36
CA ALA A 161 -20.67 -20.89 5.67
C ALA A 161 -19.93 -22.24 5.77
N ARG A 162 -19.67 -22.89 4.64
CA ARG A 162 -18.94 -24.17 4.55
C ARG A 162 -17.42 -24.02 4.59
N GLU A 163 -16.91 -22.81 4.45
CA GLU A 163 -15.47 -22.54 4.53
C GLU A 163 -14.95 -22.72 5.97
N PRO A 164 -13.64 -23.02 6.14
CA PRO A 164 -12.99 -23.02 7.45
C PRO A 164 -13.14 -21.69 8.18
N GLU A 165 -13.11 -21.70 9.51
CA GLU A 165 -13.36 -20.52 10.35
C GLU A 165 -12.52 -19.29 9.98
N ASN A 166 -11.21 -19.46 9.84
CA ASN A 166 -10.30 -18.37 9.48
C ASN A 166 -10.56 -17.85 8.06
N VAL A 167 -11.00 -18.71 7.14
CA VAL A 167 -11.38 -18.27 5.79
C VAL A 167 -12.69 -17.47 5.86
N ARG A 168 -13.68 -17.94 6.62
CA ARG A 168 -14.93 -17.19 6.84
C ARG A 168 -14.67 -15.82 7.44
N TYR A 169 -13.77 -15.72 8.42
CA TYR A 169 -13.33 -14.45 8.99
C TYR A 169 -12.86 -13.48 7.90
N LEU A 170 -11.98 -13.93 7.00
CA LEU A 170 -11.50 -13.12 5.88
C LEU A 170 -12.65 -12.66 4.97
N LEU A 171 -13.56 -13.58 4.62
CA LEU A 171 -14.70 -13.26 3.74
C LEU A 171 -15.65 -12.26 4.40
N ASP A 172 -15.94 -12.40 5.69
CA ASP A 172 -16.83 -11.51 6.43
C ASP A 172 -16.30 -10.07 6.51
N GLN A 173 -14.99 -9.87 6.39
CA GLN A 173 -14.39 -8.53 6.28
C GLN A 173 -14.58 -7.87 4.91
N ILE A 174 -14.99 -8.64 3.88
CA ILE A 174 -15.14 -8.22 2.48
C ILE A 174 -16.63 -8.13 2.09
N VAL A 175 -17.48 -9.04 2.61
CA VAL A 175 -18.92 -9.14 2.28
C VAL A 175 -19.66 -7.79 2.25
N PRO A 176 -19.46 -6.85 3.19
CA PRO A 176 -20.16 -5.56 3.14
C PRO A 176 -19.87 -4.74 1.89
N ALA A 177 -18.66 -4.87 1.31
CA ALA A 177 -18.28 -4.15 0.11
C ALA A 177 -18.97 -4.69 -1.15
N VAL A 178 -19.23 -6.00 -1.18
CA VAL A 178 -19.78 -6.69 -2.35
C VAL A 178 -21.28 -6.95 -2.26
N THR A 179 -21.90 -6.56 -1.15
CA THR A 179 -23.35 -6.56 -0.97
C THR A 179 -23.95 -5.29 -1.57
N GLY A 180 -25.00 -5.41 -2.38
CA GLY A 180 -25.63 -4.24 -3.01
C GLY A 180 -24.83 -3.63 -4.17
N LEU A 181 -23.95 -4.41 -4.80
CA LEU A 181 -23.26 -3.96 -6.01
C LEU A 181 -24.28 -3.63 -7.12
N PRO A 182 -24.00 -2.61 -7.95
CA PRO A 182 -24.85 -2.27 -9.08
C PRO A 182 -25.02 -3.46 -10.03
N ALA A 183 -26.16 -3.50 -10.72
CA ALA A 183 -26.43 -4.53 -11.72
C ALA A 183 -25.55 -4.33 -12.96
N ILE A 184 -24.38 -4.96 -12.96
CA ILE A 184 -23.44 -4.97 -14.08
C ILE A 184 -23.52 -6.32 -14.79
N ARG A 185 -23.89 -6.31 -16.08
CA ARG A 185 -24.04 -7.53 -16.89
C ARG A 185 -22.70 -8.17 -17.28
N ASP A 186 -21.71 -7.35 -17.60
CA ASP A 186 -20.38 -7.84 -17.96
C ASP A 186 -19.66 -8.38 -16.71
N GLU A 187 -19.23 -9.64 -16.75
CA GLU A 187 -18.63 -10.32 -15.60
C GLU A 187 -17.31 -9.68 -15.19
N LYS A 188 -16.47 -9.27 -16.16
CA LYS A 188 -15.17 -8.64 -15.88
C LYS A 188 -15.37 -7.28 -15.19
N ALA A 189 -16.26 -6.45 -15.70
CA ALA A 189 -16.61 -5.16 -15.10
C ALA A 189 -17.25 -5.33 -13.72
N ARG A 190 -18.12 -6.33 -13.55
CA ARG A 190 -18.72 -6.65 -12.23
C ARG A 190 -17.65 -7.08 -11.22
N MET A 191 -16.70 -7.92 -11.64
CA MET A 191 -15.59 -8.36 -10.79
C MET A 191 -14.68 -7.18 -10.43
N ARG A 192 -14.35 -6.30 -11.40
CA ARG A 192 -13.59 -5.08 -11.16
C ARG A 192 -14.27 -4.17 -10.15
N GLU A 193 -15.57 -3.92 -10.31
CA GLU A 193 -16.35 -3.11 -9.37
C GLU A 193 -16.38 -3.74 -7.97
N ALA A 194 -16.50 -5.06 -7.85
CA ALA A 194 -16.44 -5.75 -6.57
C ALA A 194 -15.09 -5.55 -5.85
N VAL A 195 -13.98 -5.63 -6.59
CA VAL A 195 -12.63 -5.41 -6.04
C VAL A 195 -12.45 -3.95 -5.64
N VAL A 196 -12.82 -3.00 -6.51
CA VAL A 196 -12.73 -1.56 -6.23
C VAL A 196 -13.59 -1.19 -5.02
N SER A 197 -14.80 -1.76 -4.92
CA SER A 197 -15.65 -1.61 -3.74
C SER A 197 -15.00 -2.16 -2.47
N ASN A 198 -14.30 -3.30 -2.52
CA ASN A 198 -13.51 -3.77 -1.39
C ASN A 198 -12.39 -2.81 -1.03
N VAL A 199 -11.64 -2.29 -2.00
CA VAL A 199 -10.60 -1.27 -1.77
C VAL A 199 -11.18 -0.04 -1.05
N ARG A 200 -12.31 0.48 -1.52
CA ARG A 200 -13.03 1.59 -0.87
C ARG A 200 -13.39 1.26 0.58
N LEU A 201 -13.89 0.06 0.85
CA LEU A 201 -14.22 -0.39 2.21
C LEU A 201 -12.99 -0.40 3.11
N GLN A 202 -11.88 -0.98 2.65
CA GLN A 202 -10.67 -1.08 3.51
C GLN A 202 -10.02 0.30 3.70
N VAL A 203 -10.03 1.18 2.69
CA VAL A 203 -9.63 2.60 2.86
C VAL A 203 -10.53 3.30 3.88
N HIS A 204 -11.84 3.07 3.83
CA HIS A 204 -12.78 3.64 4.80
C HIS A 204 -12.46 3.15 6.23
N LYS A 205 -12.21 1.85 6.42
CA LYS A 205 -11.80 1.27 7.72
C LYS A 205 -10.50 1.90 8.24
N LEU A 206 -9.48 2.03 7.38
CA LEU A 206 -8.23 2.71 7.74
C LEU A 206 -8.49 4.14 8.22
N ARG A 207 -9.37 4.89 7.55
CA ARG A 207 -9.71 6.27 7.92
C ARG A 207 -10.53 6.41 9.20
N GLN A 208 -11.12 5.32 9.70
CA GLN A 208 -11.74 5.29 11.04
C GLN A 208 -10.69 5.11 12.14
N ASN A 209 -9.48 4.69 11.82
CA ASN A 209 -8.43 4.52 12.80
C ASN A 209 -7.90 5.89 13.30
N PRO A 210 -7.79 6.13 14.62
CA PRO A 210 -7.36 7.42 15.16
C PRO A 210 -5.93 7.83 14.77
N VAL A 211 -4.99 6.88 14.66
CA VAL A 211 -3.59 7.15 14.27
C VAL A 211 -3.57 7.64 12.83
N ILE A 212 -4.18 6.87 11.92
CA ILE A 212 -4.25 7.21 10.49
C ILE A 212 -4.98 8.54 10.29
N GLN A 213 -6.10 8.75 10.97
CA GLN A 213 -6.86 9.99 10.85
C GLN A 213 -6.06 11.22 11.28
N ARG A 214 -5.31 11.14 12.40
CA ARG A 214 -4.43 12.23 12.84
C ARG A 214 -3.29 12.48 11.85
N ALA A 215 -2.71 11.41 11.31
CA ALA A 215 -1.62 11.51 10.33
C ALA A 215 -2.08 12.14 9.01
N GLU A 216 -3.24 11.75 8.45
CA GLU A 216 -3.82 12.39 7.26
C GLU A 216 -4.20 13.85 7.53
N LYS A 217 -4.87 14.15 8.67
CA LYS A 217 -5.27 15.53 9.02
C LYS A 217 -4.09 16.49 9.18
N SER A 218 -2.94 15.98 9.63
CA SER A 218 -1.71 16.77 9.76
C SER A 218 -0.88 16.84 8.47
N GLY A 219 -1.33 16.20 7.38
CA GLY A 219 -0.62 16.18 6.10
C GLY A 219 0.64 15.30 6.08
N LYS A 220 0.90 14.52 7.14
CA LYS A 220 2.07 13.63 7.20
C LYS A 220 1.96 12.47 6.22
N ILE A 221 0.74 11.99 5.99
CA ILE A 221 0.44 10.92 5.06
C ILE A 221 -0.73 11.27 4.15
N THR A 222 -0.89 10.50 3.09
CA THR A 222 -2.16 10.39 2.34
C THR A 222 -2.54 8.92 2.24
N VAL A 223 -3.83 8.60 2.35
CA VAL A 223 -4.37 7.26 2.09
C VAL A 223 -5.00 7.23 0.70
N VAL A 224 -4.59 6.27 -0.13
CA VAL A 224 -5.13 6.07 -1.48
C VAL A 224 -5.57 4.61 -1.68
N GLY A 225 -6.51 4.41 -2.60
CA GLY A 225 -6.84 3.10 -3.12
C GLY A 225 -6.09 2.83 -4.42
N ALA A 226 -5.95 1.56 -4.79
CA ALA A 226 -5.39 1.15 -6.06
C ALA A 226 -6.03 -0.16 -6.56
N PHE A 227 -6.12 -0.30 -7.87
CA PHE A 227 -6.51 -1.53 -8.56
C PHE A 227 -5.40 -1.93 -9.53
N TYR A 228 -4.77 -3.07 -9.27
CA TYR A 228 -3.76 -3.67 -10.14
C TYR A 228 -4.41 -4.58 -11.18
N GLU A 229 -4.26 -4.26 -12.47
CA GLU A 229 -4.68 -5.14 -13.56
C GLU A 229 -3.55 -6.10 -13.92
N ILE A 230 -3.73 -7.39 -13.60
CA ILE A 230 -2.71 -8.42 -13.80
C ILE A 230 -2.42 -8.58 -15.30
N GLY A 231 -3.44 -8.51 -16.15
CA GLY A 231 -3.30 -8.70 -17.58
C GLY A 231 -2.40 -7.68 -18.27
N SER A 232 -2.43 -6.41 -17.84
CA SER A 232 -1.65 -5.32 -18.45
C SER A 232 -0.43 -4.92 -17.62
N GLY A 233 -0.43 -5.21 -16.32
CA GLY A 233 0.56 -4.71 -15.36
C GLY A 233 0.24 -3.30 -14.83
N ALA A 234 -0.81 -2.65 -15.33
CA ALA A 234 -1.15 -1.27 -14.95
C ALA A 234 -1.80 -1.20 -13.55
N VAL A 235 -1.56 -0.09 -12.86
CA VAL A 235 -2.23 0.23 -11.59
C VAL A 235 -3.07 1.49 -11.75
N ASP A 236 -4.37 1.34 -11.52
CA ASP A 236 -5.32 2.45 -11.47
C ASP A 236 -5.44 2.94 -10.02
N PHE A 237 -5.05 4.20 -9.77
CA PHE A 237 -5.08 4.81 -8.45
C PHE A 237 -6.40 5.54 -8.20
N LEU A 238 -6.98 5.34 -7.01
CA LEU A 238 -8.18 6.01 -6.51
C LEU A 238 -7.76 7.04 -5.46
N GLN A 239 -7.88 8.32 -5.80
CA GLN A 239 -7.27 9.40 -5.01
C GLN A 239 -8.31 10.38 -4.47
N THR A 240 -9.32 10.67 -5.28
CA THR A 240 -10.31 11.69 -4.95
C THR A 240 -11.32 11.14 -3.94
N PRO A 241 -11.95 12.02 -3.14
CA PRO A 241 -13.05 11.62 -2.27
C PRO A 241 -14.18 10.90 -3.02
N ALA A 242 -14.46 11.27 -4.27
CA ALA A 242 -15.48 10.64 -5.09
C ALA A 242 -15.10 9.21 -5.51
N GLU A 243 -13.84 8.98 -5.91
CA GLU A 243 -13.35 7.64 -6.27
C GLU A 243 -13.31 6.69 -5.06
N LEU A 244 -13.07 7.24 -3.86
CA LEU A 244 -12.98 6.52 -2.60
C LEU A 244 -14.32 6.45 -1.83
N ALA A 245 -15.38 7.05 -2.35
CA ALA A 245 -16.68 7.08 -1.68
C ALA A 245 -17.33 5.69 -1.66
N LEU A 246 -17.93 5.34 -0.52
CA LEU A 246 -18.81 4.18 -0.39
C LEU A 246 -20.25 4.56 -0.73
N SER A 247 -20.99 3.62 -1.31
CA SER A 247 -22.42 3.81 -1.55
C SER A 247 -23.19 3.87 -0.21
N PRO A 248 -24.36 4.52 -0.17
CA PRO A 248 -25.20 4.53 1.03
C PRO A 248 -25.56 3.12 1.51
N GLU A 249 -25.70 2.16 0.60
CA GLU A 249 -25.98 0.77 0.95
C GLU A 249 -24.79 0.09 1.62
N GLN A 250 -23.58 0.29 1.09
CA GLN A 250 -22.35 -0.21 1.70
C GLN A 250 -22.17 0.37 3.12
N LEU A 251 -22.40 1.67 3.30
CA LEU A 251 -22.35 2.31 4.62
C LEU A 251 -23.36 1.73 5.61
N ARG A 252 -24.59 1.44 5.16
CA ARG A 252 -25.61 0.76 6.00
C ARG A 252 -25.13 -0.63 6.43
N GLN A 253 -24.61 -1.43 5.50
CA GLN A 253 -24.13 -2.78 5.80
C GLN A 253 -22.97 -2.77 6.81
N ILE A 254 -22.03 -1.84 6.67
CA ILE A 254 -20.93 -1.64 7.63
C ILE A 254 -21.51 -1.31 9.02
N GLY A 255 -22.46 -0.38 9.11
CA GLY A 255 -23.10 -0.02 10.37
C GLY A 255 -23.83 -1.19 11.05
N THR A 256 -24.49 -2.06 10.27
CA THR A 256 -25.14 -3.26 10.81
C THR A 256 -24.13 -4.28 11.33
N GLN A 257 -23.01 -4.48 10.64
CA GLN A 257 -21.96 -5.41 11.08
C GLN A 257 -21.29 -4.95 12.38
N VAL A 258 -20.98 -3.65 12.51
CA VAL A 258 -20.44 -3.07 13.74
C VAL A 258 -21.38 -3.31 14.93
N ARG A 259 -22.69 -3.06 14.74
CA ARG A 259 -23.70 -3.30 15.79
C ARG A 259 -23.77 -4.78 16.20
N ARG A 260 -23.68 -5.71 15.26
CA ARG A 260 -23.64 -7.17 15.55
C ARG A 260 -22.40 -7.56 16.35
N ALA A 261 -21.22 -7.05 15.97
CA ALA A 261 -19.98 -7.31 16.68
C ALA A 261 -20.02 -6.80 18.12
N THR A 262 -20.66 -5.65 18.38
CA THR A 262 -20.82 -5.10 19.73
C THR A 262 -21.90 -5.78 20.58
N LEU A 263 -22.81 -6.55 19.95
CA LEU A 263 -23.93 -7.22 20.62
C LEU A 263 -23.69 -8.72 20.87
N THR A 264 -22.55 -9.27 20.45
CA THR A 264 -22.19 -10.67 20.74
C THR A 264 -21.51 -10.70 22.10
N PRO A 265 -22.10 -11.29 23.16
CA PRO A 265 -21.41 -11.43 24.44
C PRO A 265 -20.19 -12.31 24.22
N ALA A 266 -19.06 -11.97 24.85
CA ALA A 266 -17.95 -12.90 24.99
C ALA A 266 -18.52 -14.19 25.59
N ALA A 267 -18.48 -15.29 24.83
CA ALA A 267 -18.89 -16.59 25.35
C ALA A 267 -18.04 -16.87 26.59
N SER A 268 -18.68 -16.87 27.75
CA SER A 268 -18.08 -17.27 29.02
C SER A 268 -17.54 -18.69 28.86
N HIS A 269 -16.23 -18.82 28.79
CA HIS A 269 -15.53 -20.08 29.02
C HIS A 269 -15.62 -20.40 30.52
N ASP A 270 -16.78 -20.92 30.93
CA ASP A 270 -16.91 -21.73 32.13
C ASP A 270 -16.96 -23.20 31.67
N GLY A 271 -16.00 -24.02 32.10
CA GLY A 271 -16.06 -25.44 31.79
C GLY A 271 -14.80 -26.26 32.04
N HIS A 272 -14.46 -26.42 33.32
CA HIS A 272 -13.83 -27.60 33.93
C HIS A 272 -12.45 -28.08 33.46
N VAL A 273 -11.46 -27.76 34.29
CA VAL A 273 -10.28 -28.60 34.52
C VAL A 273 -10.71 -29.74 35.47
N HIS A 274 -10.62 -30.98 34.98
CA HIS A 274 -10.43 -32.19 35.79
C HIS A 274 -9.22 -32.93 35.24
#